data_AF-A0A2C5XEV1-F1
#
_entry.id   AF-A0A2C5XEV1-F1
#
_cell.length_a   1.000
_cell.length_b   1.000
_cell.length_c   1.000
_cell.angle_alpha   90.00
_cell.angle_beta   90.00
_cell.angle_gamma   90.00
#
_symmetry.space_group_name_H-M   'P 1'
#
loop_
_entity.id
_entity.type
_entity.pdbx_description
1 polymer ?
#
loop_
_entity_poly.entity_id
_entity_poly.type
_entity_poly.pdbx_seq_one_letter_code
_entity_poly.pdbx_strand_id
1 'polypeptide(L)'
;MARLPQLLGSLARPALSSSIITTTTTTAAAHTAAFSTSAALGVKTIRAAHIPSAFVPPYPYGERTLYKQSNKGLYGLARIRFGNHVASGRNPIKSRRTWKPNVHRKRMWSDALGAWIKVRMTIRVFRTIIKDGSLDNYLLKNKPRRIRELGPGGWKLRWLIMQTDAVRARWLQERTALGLPERSPEDQAAIDREAQDMVQIAVDYATPGPLSRVTRDLLKMRDEEGVWASEEFELGQAEEHEGAEVEGDYEKEYIGANDGVEAATETGASQGLAPTSPETPKPVQ
;
A
#
# COMPACT_ATOMS: atom_id res chain seq x y z
N MET A 1 3.15 60.61 -50.68
CA MET A 1 4.29 61.53 -50.55
C MET A 1 4.17 62.28 -49.22
N ALA A 2 5.30 62.50 -48.54
CA ALA A 2 5.51 63.30 -47.31
C ALA A 2 4.87 62.74 -46.00
N ARG A 3 5.61 61.96 -45.18
CA ARG A 3 6.60 62.34 -44.13
C ARG A 3 6.01 63.10 -42.93
N LEU A 4 5.74 62.36 -41.85
CA LEU A 4 5.67 62.85 -40.46
C LEU A 4 7.11 63.03 -39.91
N PRO A 5 7.47 64.16 -39.29
CA PRO A 5 8.77 64.32 -38.65
C PRO A 5 8.79 63.76 -37.23
N GLN A 6 9.90 63.08 -36.97
CA GLN A 6 10.33 62.41 -35.75
C GLN A 6 10.76 63.45 -34.71
N LEU A 7 10.33 63.31 -33.45
CA LEU A 7 10.91 64.04 -32.33
C LEU A 7 12.16 63.28 -31.84
N LEU A 8 13.34 63.86 -32.08
CA LEU A 8 14.60 63.44 -31.47
C LEU A 8 14.62 63.84 -29.99
N GLY A 9 14.59 62.85 -29.10
CA GLY A 9 14.93 63.02 -27.69
C GLY A 9 16.44 62.93 -27.48
N SER A 10 17.04 64.07 -27.13
CA SER A 10 18.44 64.23 -26.74
C SER A 10 18.79 63.45 -25.47
N LEU A 11 19.67 62.46 -25.57
CA LEU A 11 20.34 61.85 -24.40
C LEU A 11 21.68 62.55 -24.16
N ALA A 12 21.70 63.41 -23.14
CA ALA A 12 22.91 64.00 -22.60
C ALA A 12 23.71 62.94 -21.82
N ARG A 13 25.00 62.80 -22.14
CA ARG A 13 25.98 62.03 -21.35
C ARG A 13 26.45 62.87 -20.16
N PRO A 14 26.46 62.34 -18.92
CA PRO A 14 27.31 62.89 -17.88
C PRO A 14 28.66 62.16 -17.85
N ALA A 15 29.68 62.97 -17.56
CA ALA A 15 31.09 62.65 -17.50
C ALA A 15 31.46 61.75 -16.32
N LEU A 16 32.55 61.01 -16.49
CA LEU A 16 33.22 60.21 -15.47
C LEU A 16 33.82 61.15 -14.42
N SER A 17 33.33 61.06 -13.18
CA SER A 17 33.99 61.64 -12.01
C SER A 17 34.60 60.50 -11.20
N SER A 18 35.92 60.41 -11.22
CA SER A 18 36.71 59.55 -10.35
C SER A 18 36.55 60.01 -8.89
N SER A 19 36.20 59.10 -8.00
CA SER A 19 36.20 59.35 -6.56
C SER A 19 36.81 58.16 -5.83
N ILE A 20 37.75 58.51 -4.97
CA ILE A 20 38.73 57.65 -4.32
C ILE A 20 38.01 56.85 -3.22
N ILE A 21 38.16 55.53 -3.26
CA ILE A 21 37.55 54.62 -2.28
C ILE A 21 38.37 54.71 -0.98
N THR A 22 37.80 55.30 0.06
CA THR A 22 38.32 55.21 1.44
C THR A 22 37.60 54.06 2.15
N THR A 23 38.30 52.97 2.42
CA THR A 23 37.75 51.81 3.14
C THR A 23 37.78 52.07 4.65
N THR A 24 36.67 52.53 5.22
CA THR A 24 36.46 52.46 6.67
C THR A 24 35.97 51.07 7.05
N THR A 25 36.85 50.29 7.67
CA THR A 25 36.56 48.99 8.31
C THR A 25 35.48 49.16 9.37
N THR A 26 34.24 48.83 9.02
CA THR A 26 33.19 48.56 10.01
C THR A 26 33.43 47.15 10.50
N THR A 27 33.85 47.03 11.76
CA THR A 27 33.92 45.78 12.51
C THR A 27 32.51 45.20 12.61
N ALA A 28 32.16 44.34 11.66
CA ALA A 28 31.04 43.43 11.80
C ALA A 28 31.37 42.52 12.99
N ALA A 29 30.71 42.77 14.12
CA ALA A 29 30.72 41.85 15.24
C ALA A 29 30.31 40.47 14.69
N ALA A 30 31.27 39.54 14.66
CA ALA A 30 31.02 38.17 14.30
C ALA A 30 30.01 37.62 15.30
N HIS A 31 28.76 37.50 14.89
CA HIS A 31 27.80 36.68 15.59
C HIS A 31 28.40 35.27 15.57
N THR A 32 29.01 34.86 16.67
CA THR A 32 29.40 33.49 16.92
C THR A 32 28.09 32.70 17.01
N ALA A 33 27.53 32.35 15.86
CA ALA A 33 26.49 31.34 15.78
C ALA A 33 27.17 30.04 16.26
N ALA A 34 27.00 29.74 17.54
CA ALA A 34 27.42 28.47 18.11
C ALA A 34 26.78 27.37 17.27
N PHE A 35 27.60 26.59 16.58
CA PHE A 35 27.14 25.40 15.88
C PHE A 35 26.47 24.49 16.92
N SER A 36 25.15 24.33 16.83
CA SER A 36 24.42 23.36 17.64
C SER A 36 25.00 21.97 17.35
N THR A 37 25.79 21.44 18.27
CA THR A 37 26.34 20.07 18.21
C THR A 37 25.29 19.02 18.56
N SER A 38 24.10 19.44 18.98
CA SER A 38 22.96 18.53 19.12
C SER A 38 22.55 18.06 17.74
N ALA A 39 22.79 16.77 17.46
CA ALA A 39 22.32 16.13 16.25
C ALA A 39 20.80 16.35 16.12
N ALA A 40 20.36 16.90 15.00
CA ALA A 40 18.93 17.09 14.76
C ALA A 40 18.19 15.75 14.99
N LEU A 41 17.15 15.77 15.84
CA LEU A 41 16.36 14.59 16.12
C LEU A 41 15.83 14.03 14.80
N GLY A 42 16.35 12.88 14.39
CA GLY A 42 15.92 12.20 13.17
C GLY A 42 14.47 11.73 13.33
N VAL A 43 13.53 12.42 12.68
CA VAL A 43 12.14 11.95 12.62
C VAL A 43 12.13 10.65 11.80
N LYS A 44 11.87 9.52 12.48
CA LYS A 44 11.78 8.17 11.88
C LYS A 44 10.81 8.22 10.69
N THR A 45 11.36 8.25 9.48
CA THR A 45 10.57 8.29 8.24
C THR A 45 10.46 6.87 7.72
N ILE A 46 9.30 6.26 7.95
CA ILE A 46 9.03 4.84 7.68
C ILE A 46 8.97 4.60 6.17
N ARG A 47 9.71 3.59 5.70
CA ARG A 47 9.65 3.10 4.31
C ARG A 47 9.12 1.67 4.28
N ALA A 48 7.95 1.47 3.66
CA ALA A 48 7.32 0.15 3.54
C ALA A 48 8.21 -0.93 2.91
N ALA A 49 9.11 -0.55 1.98
CA ALA A 49 9.99 -1.49 1.30
C ALA A 49 11.09 -2.08 2.21
N HIS A 50 11.39 -1.44 3.33
CA HIS A 50 12.43 -1.88 4.26
C HIS A 50 11.88 -2.80 5.36
N ILE A 51 10.56 -2.92 5.49
CA ILE A 51 9.94 -3.89 6.41
C ILE A 51 10.24 -5.30 5.88
N PRO A 52 10.93 -6.16 6.63
CA PRO A 52 11.23 -7.52 6.20
C PRO A 52 9.94 -8.33 6.06
N SER A 53 9.88 -9.21 5.06
CA SER A 53 8.72 -10.07 4.84
C SER A 53 8.61 -11.22 5.85
N ALA A 54 9.67 -11.53 6.60
CA ALA A 54 9.67 -12.61 7.59
C ALA A 54 8.65 -12.38 8.71
N PHE A 55 8.46 -11.13 9.16
CA PHE A 55 7.52 -10.81 10.23
C PHE A 55 6.06 -10.71 9.75
N VAL A 56 5.85 -10.58 8.44
CA VAL A 56 4.54 -10.25 7.88
C VAL A 56 3.93 -11.50 7.26
N PRO A 57 2.66 -11.84 7.58
CA PRO A 57 1.97 -12.94 6.92
C PRO A 57 1.99 -12.80 5.39
N PRO A 58 2.08 -13.91 4.64
CA PRO A 58 2.10 -13.86 3.19
C PRO A 58 0.85 -13.14 2.66
N TYR A 59 1.05 -12.23 1.71
CA TYR A 59 -0.06 -11.47 1.14
C TYR A 59 -0.97 -12.40 0.31
N PRO A 60 -2.31 -12.38 0.49
CA PRO A 60 -3.21 -13.39 -0.10
C PRO A 60 -3.15 -13.54 -1.62
N TYR A 61 -2.80 -12.48 -2.35
CA TYR A 61 -2.72 -12.49 -3.82
C TYR A 61 -1.28 -12.59 -4.34
N GLY A 62 -0.31 -12.78 -3.46
CA GLY A 62 1.11 -12.84 -3.81
C GLY A 62 1.69 -11.54 -4.37
N GLU A 63 2.99 -11.56 -4.66
CA GLU A 63 3.65 -10.41 -5.28
C GLU A 63 3.24 -10.23 -6.74
N ARG A 64 3.21 -8.97 -7.21
CA ARG A 64 2.86 -8.70 -8.61
C ARG A 64 4.06 -9.02 -9.50
N THR A 65 3.90 -9.96 -10.41
CA THR A 65 4.90 -10.32 -11.42
C THR A 65 5.13 -9.21 -12.43
N LEU A 66 4.04 -8.54 -12.83
CA LEU A 66 4.07 -7.42 -13.77
C LEU A 66 4.23 -6.08 -13.05
N TYR A 67 5.04 -5.20 -13.62
CA TYR A 67 5.29 -3.85 -13.08
C TYR A 67 5.73 -3.90 -11.60
N LYS A 68 6.83 -4.62 -11.32
CA LYS A 68 7.41 -4.88 -9.98
C LYS A 68 7.65 -3.61 -9.14
N GLN A 69 7.79 -2.45 -9.79
CA GLN A 69 7.85 -1.14 -9.13
C GLN A 69 6.62 -0.90 -8.21
N SER A 70 5.46 -1.45 -8.57
CA SER A 70 4.23 -1.32 -7.80
C SER A 70 4.26 -2.04 -6.46
N ASN A 71 5.08 -3.11 -6.31
CA ASN A 71 5.18 -3.86 -5.06
C ASN A 71 5.76 -3.01 -3.91
N LYS A 72 6.54 -1.97 -4.21
CA LYS A 72 7.22 -1.10 -3.23
C LYS A 72 6.37 0.09 -2.75
N GLY A 73 5.11 0.23 -3.17
CA GLY A 73 4.29 1.38 -2.81
C GLY A 73 2.80 1.18 -3.03
N LEU A 74 2.02 2.26 -2.96
CA LEU A 74 0.56 2.23 -3.05
C LEU A 74 0.08 2.64 -4.45
N TYR A 75 -0.03 1.66 -5.34
CA TYR A 75 -0.41 1.90 -6.74
C TYR A 75 -1.89 1.62 -7.01
N GLY A 76 -2.61 0.99 -6.07
CA GLY A 76 -3.94 0.48 -6.32
C GLY A 76 -3.86 -0.70 -7.28
N LEU A 77 -4.59 -0.64 -8.38
CA LEU A 77 -4.46 -1.57 -9.50
C LEU A 77 -3.81 -0.92 -10.73
N ALA A 78 -3.26 0.29 -10.58
CA ALA A 78 -2.66 1.02 -11.68
C ALA A 78 -1.33 0.40 -12.08
N ARG A 79 -1.24 -0.01 -13.35
CA ARG A 79 -0.04 -0.56 -13.97
C ARG A 79 0.27 0.15 -15.27
N ILE A 80 1.50 -0.05 -15.75
CA ILE A 80 1.89 0.38 -17.08
C ILE A 80 1.01 -0.31 -18.13
N ARG A 81 0.51 0.46 -19.10
CA ARG A 81 -0.26 -0.06 -20.24
C ARG A 81 0.56 0.14 -21.50
N PHE A 82 0.48 -0.81 -22.42
CA PHE A 82 1.11 -0.76 -23.73
C PHE A 82 0.04 -0.69 -24.81
N GLY A 83 0.38 -0.08 -25.94
CA GLY A 83 -0.48 -0.02 -27.11
C GLY A 83 0.21 0.76 -28.20
N ASN A 84 -0.56 1.30 -29.15
CA ASN A 84 0.00 1.91 -30.35
C ASN A 84 -0.37 3.39 -30.47
N HIS A 85 0.56 4.22 -30.94
CA HIS A 85 0.25 5.46 -31.61
C HIS A 85 -0.17 5.12 -33.04
N VAL A 86 -1.32 5.61 -33.48
CA VAL A 86 -1.85 5.37 -34.82
C VAL A 86 -1.78 6.69 -35.58
N ALA A 87 -1.01 6.73 -36.66
CA ALA A 87 -0.96 7.91 -37.50
C ALA A 87 -2.31 8.14 -38.20
N SER A 88 -2.79 9.38 -38.21
CA SER A 88 -3.97 9.77 -38.99
C SER A 88 -3.58 9.86 -40.46
N GLY A 89 -4.08 8.93 -41.28
CA GLY A 89 -3.81 8.90 -42.72
C GLY A 89 -4.54 7.74 -43.38
N ARG A 90 -4.47 7.68 -44.72
CA ARG A 90 -5.10 6.61 -45.52
C ARG A 90 -4.64 5.20 -45.12
N ASN A 91 -3.36 5.09 -44.74
CA ASN A 91 -2.74 3.87 -44.22
C ASN A 91 -2.35 4.09 -42.74
N PRO A 92 -3.04 3.48 -41.77
CA PRO A 92 -2.76 3.70 -40.35
C PRO A 92 -1.47 2.99 -39.90
N ILE A 93 -0.35 3.73 -39.91
CA ILE A 93 0.93 3.26 -39.37
C ILE A 93 0.83 3.16 -37.85
N LYS A 94 1.17 1.99 -37.29
CA LYS A 94 1.12 1.69 -35.86
C LYS A 94 2.53 1.71 -35.27
N SER A 95 2.81 2.64 -34.37
CA SER A 95 4.06 2.69 -33.59
C SER A 95 3.79 2.34 -32.12
N ARG A 96 4.70 1.66 -31.42
CA ARG A 96 4.49 1.26 -30.02
C ARG A 96 4.57 2.48 -29.09
N ARG A 97 3.64 2.57 -28.13
CA ARG A 97 3.66 3.56 -27.05
C ARG A 97 3.35 2.93 -25.71
N THR A 98 3.64 3.69 -24.66
CA THR A 98 3.47 3.26 -23.28
C THR A 98 2.73 4.34 -22.49
N TRP A 99 1.74 3.94 -21.68
CA TRP A 99 1.06 4.82 -20.72
C TRP A 99 1.47 4.43 -19.31
N LYS A 100 2.16 5.35 -18.63
CA LYS A 100 2.60 5.18 -17.24
C LYS A 100 1.55 5.79 -16.30
N PRO A 101 1.30 5.20 -15.13
CA PRO A 101 0.49 5.84 -14.11
C PRO A 101 1.21 7.08 -13.55
N ASN A 102 0.44 8.08 -13.14
CA ASN A 102 1.00 9.28 -12.52
C ASN A 102 1.36 9.00 -11.04
N VAL A 103 2.65 8.86 -10.77
CA VAL A 103 3.20 8.36 -9.50
C VAL A 103 4.07 9.42 -8.85
N HIS A 104 3.79 9.73 -7.58
CA HIS A 104 4.56 10.68 -6.77
C HIS A 104 5.08 10.03 -5.49
N ARG A 105 6.18 10.57 -4.97
CA ARG A 105 6.69 10.26 -3.62
C ARG A 105 6.09 11.28 -2.67
N LYS A 106 5.30 10.83 -1.69
CA LYS A 106 4.69 11.70 -0.68
C LYS A 106 4.98 11.14 0.71
N ARG A 107 5.03 12.04 1.69
CA ARG A 107 5.07 11.71 3.12
C ARG A 107 3.68 11.98 3.67
N MET A 108 3.11 11.03 4.39
CA MET A 108 1.82 11.19 5.04
C MET A 108 1.96 10.77 6.49
N TRP A 109 1.25 11.47 7.36
CA TRP A 109 1.20 11.15 8.78
C TRP A 109 0.33 9.91 8.99
N SER A 110 0.75 9.06 9.94
CA SER A 110 -0.03 7.94 10.46
C SER A 110 -0.29 8.22 11.93
N ASP A 111 -1.57 8.28 12.30
CA ASP A 111 -1.99 8.60 13.66
C ASP A 111 -1.68 7.42 14.59
N ALA A 112 -1.85 6.19 14.09
CA ALA A 112 -1.58 4.97 14.84
C ALA A 112 -0.09 4.79 15.18
N LEU A 113 0.80 5.17 14.26
CA LEU A 113 2.26 5.04 14.46
C LEU A 113 2.93 6.31 15.00
N GLY A 114 2.22 7.44 15.03
CA GLY A 114 2.81 8.73 15.42
C GLY A 114 4.01 9.14 14.57
N ALA A 115 4.04 8.73 13.29
CA ALA A 115 5.20 8.89 12.42
C ALA A 115 4.85 9.22 10.96
N TRP A 116 5.81 9.78 10.24
CA TRP A 116 5.67 10.08 8.82
C TRP A 116 6.04 8.87 7.96
N ILE A 117 5.10 8.39 7.15
CA ILE A 117 5.33 7.29 6.21
C ILE A 117 5.63 7.87 4.82
N LYS A 118 6.79 7.52 4.27
CA LYS A 118 7.22 7.93 2.93
C LYS A 118 6.94 6.83 1.92
N VAL A 119 5.97 7.04 1.04
CA VAL A 119 5.53 6.03 0.05
C VAL A 119 5.44 6.60 -1.35
N ARG A 120 5.70 5.75 -2.36
CA ARG A 120 5.35 6.03 -3.76
C ARG A 120 3.89 5.70 -3.98
N MET A 121 3.09 6.66 -4.40
CA MET A 121 1.66 6.46 -4.62
C MET A 121 1.20 7.08 -5.93
N THR A 122 0.13 6.53 -6.48
CA THR A 122 -0.55 7.18 -7.61
C THR A 122 -1.44 8.31 -7.13
N ILE A 123 -1.70 9.31 -7.98
CA ILE A 123 -2.64 10.40 -7.64
C ILE A 123 -4.03 9.85 -7.29
N ARG A 124 -4.49 8.80 -7.98
CA ARG A 124 -5.78 8.17 -7.68
C ARG A 124 -5.84 7.65 -6.24
N VAL A 125 -4.79 6.97 -5.80
CA VAL A 125 -4.69 6.46 -4.42
C VAL A 125 -4.59 7.62 -3.44
N PHE A 126 -3.77 8.64 -3.72
CA PHE A 126 -3.67 9.83 -2.89
C PHE A 126 -5.03 10.52 -2.68
N ARG A 127 -5.82 10.70 -3.75
CA ARG A 127 -7.20 11.23 -3.66
C ARG A 127 -8.11 10.34 -2.81
N THR A 128 -7.92 9.03 -2.87
CA THR A 128 -8.72 8.09 -2.06
C THR A 128 -8.33 8.17 -0.59
N ILE A 129 -7.05 8.33 -0.28
CA ILE A 129 -6.58 8.53 1.11
C ILE A 129 -7.16 9.81 1.70
N ILE A 130 -7.14 10.91 0.93
CA ILE A 130 -7.79 12.16 1.36
C ILE A 130 -9.29 11.96 1.60
N LYS A 131 -9.99 11.23 0.72
CA LYS A 131 -11.41 10.89 0.91
C LYS A 131 -11.65 10.02 2.15
N ASP A 132 -10.71 9.13 2.47
CA ASP A 132 -10.77 8.24 3.63
C ASP A 132 -10.35 8.96 4.94
N GLY A 133 -9.86 10.20 4.85
CA GLY A 133 -9.44 11.06 5.96
C GLY A 133 -7.98 10.85 6.37
N SER A 134 -7.55 9.60 6.52
CA SER A 134 -6.19 9.24 6.93
C SER A 134 -5.60 8.08 6.11
N LEU A 135 -4.27 7.93 6.17
CA LEU A 135 -3.60 6.77 5.58
C LEU A 135 -4.03 5.47 6.26
N ASP A 136 -4.18 5.49 7.58
CA ASP A 136 -4.52 4.31 8.37
C ASP A 136 -5.92 3.80 8.01
N ASN A 137 -6.89 4.70 7.87
CA ASN A 137 -8.24 4.37 7.39
C ASN A 137 -8.22 3.76 5.98
N TYR A 138 -7.32 4.23 5.10
CA TYR A 138 -7.17 3.63 3.78
C TYR A 138 -6.65 2.19 3.85
N LEU A 139 -5.71 1.90 4.74
CA LEU A 139 -5.07 0.59 4.89
C LEU A 139 -5.93 -0.43 5.63
N LEU A 140 -6.69 -0.01 6.64
CA LEU A 140 -7.50 -0.88 7.49
C LEU A 140 -8.82 -1.33 6.83
N LYS A 141 -9.23 -0.74 5.71
CA LYS A 141 -10.47 -1.13 5.01
C LYS A 141 -10.47 -2.60 4.59
N ASN A 142 -11.49 -3.33 5.03
CA ASN A 142 -11.58 -4.78 4.86
C ASN A 142 -12.15 -5.25 3.51
N LYS A 143 -12.63 -4.34 2.64
CA LYS A 143 -13.22 -4.75 1.36
C LYS A 143 -12.20 -5.55 0.51
N PRO A 144 -12.57 -6.67 -0.12
CA PRO A 144 -11.62 -7.53 -0.85
C PRO A 144 -10.93 -6.78 -2.00
N ARG A 145 -11.66 -5.88 -2.66
CA ARG A 145 -11.09 -4.96 -3.66
C ARG A 145 -9.98 -4.08 -3.09
N ARG A 146 -10.14 -3.57 -1.86
CA ARG A 146 -9.10 -2.75 -1.22
C ARG A 146 -7.86 -3.59 -0.93
N ILE A 147 -8.02 -4.82 -0.44
CA ILE A 147 -6.90 -5.73 -0.19
C ILE A 147 -6.10 -5.93 -1.49
N ARG A 148 -6.77 -6.21 -2.62
CA ARG A 148 -6.13 -6.30 -3.95
C ARG A 148 -5.38 -5.02 -4.34
N GLU A 149 -5.96 -3.85 -4.04
CA GLU A 149 -5.40 -2.52 -4.35
C GLU A 149 -4.15 -2.17 -3.50
N LEU A 150 -3.99 -2.73 -2.29
CA LEU A 150 -2.83 -2.46 -1.43
C LEU A 150 -1.51 -2.95 -2.04
N GLY A 151 -1.52 -4.17 -2.57
CA GLY A 151 -0.30 -4.88 -2.96
C GLY A 151 0.63 -5.21 -1.78
N PRO A 152 1.79 -5.83 -2.04
CA PRO A 152 2.69 -6.31 -0.98
C PRO A 152 3.18 -5.21 -0.03
N GLY A 153 3.62 -4.06 -0.56
CA GLY A 153 4.08 -2.94 0.27
C GLY A 153 2.95 -2.33 1.12
N GLY A 154 1.73 -2.25 0.60
CA GLY A 154 0.56 -1.82 1.38
C GLY A 154 0.14 -2.84 2.43
N TRP A 155 0.30 -4.13 2.14
CA TRP A 155 0.04 -5.22 3.08
C TRP A 155 0.97 -5.19 4.29
N LYS A 156 2.28 -4.96 4.06
CA LYS A 156 3.26 -4.75 5.14
C LYS A 156 2.90 -3.58 6.05
N LEU A 157 2.50 -2.45 5.46
CA LEU A 157 2.03 -1.29 6.23
C LEU A 157 0.75 -1.58 7.00
N ARG A 158 -0.20 -2.31 6.39
CA ARG A 158 -1.44 -2.71 7.05
C ARG A 158 -1.11 -3.54 8.29
N TRP A 159 -0.33 -4.62 8.13
CA TRP A 159 0.09 -5.45 9.26
C TRP A 159 0.76 -4.63 10.36
N LEU A 160 1.70 -3.74 10.01
CA LEU A 160 2.39 -2.91 10.99
C LEU A 160 1.42 -2.04 11.81
N ILE A 161 0.45 -1.41 11.14
CA ILE A 161 -0.56 -0.57 11.80
C ILE A 161 -1.49 -1.43 12.67
N MET A 162 -1.82 -2.64 12.25
CA MET A 162 -2.67 -3.56 13.01
C MET A 162 -2.04 -3.99 14.35
N GLN A 163 -0.71 -3.96 14.47
CA GLN A 163 -0.02 -4.28 15.72
C GLN A 163 0.03 -3.12 16.72
N THR A 164 -0.33 -1.90 16.31
CA THR A 164 -0.31 -0.74 17.22
C THR A 164 -1.43 -0.80 18.25
N ASP A 165 -1.15 -0.28 19.44
CA ASP A 165 -2.09 -0.27 20.56
C ASP A 165 -3.40 0.47 20.22
N ALA A 166 -3.30 1.60 19.51
CA ALA A 166 -4.46 2.39 19.12
C ALA A 166 -5.46 1.58 18.28
N VAL A 167 -4.96 0.77 17.35
CA VAL A 167 -5.80 -0.05 16.46
C VAL A 167 -6.30 -1.30 17.19
N ARG A 168 -5.46 -1.92 18.03
CA ARG A 168 -5.85 -3.10 18.81
C ARG A 168 -6.93 -2.76 19.85
N ALA A 169 -6.79 -1.63 20.54
CA ALA A 169 -7.82 -1.12 21.45
C ALA A 169 -9.15 -0.85 20.72
N ARG A 170 -9.11 -0.24 19.54
CA ARG A 170 -10.29 -0.05 18.70
C ARG A 170 -10.96 -1.37 18.34
N TRP A 171 -10.18 -2.39 17.96
CA TRP A 171 -10.75 -3.69 17.63
C TRP A 171 -11.29 -4.44 18.85
N LEU A 172 -10.71 -4.26 20.03
CA LEU A 172 -11.26 -4.80 21.26
C LEU A 172 -12.67 -4.23 21.53
N GLN A 173 -12.84 -2.92 21.33
CA GLN A 173 -14.15 -2.27 21.39
C GLN A 173 -15.13 -2.80 20.32
N GLU A 174 -14.66 -3.01 19.09
CA GLU A 174 -15.48 -3.61 18.03
C GLU A 174 -15.87 -5.07 18.37
N ARG A 175 -14.99 -5.84 19.01
CA ARG A 175 -15.26 -7.24 19.41
C ARG A 175 -16.30 -7.33 20.52
N THR A 176 -16.16 -6.49 21.55
CA THR A 176 -17.13 -6.40 22.65
C THR A 176 -18.49 -5.96 22.13
N ALA A 177 -18.55 -4.98 21.22
CA ALA A 177 -19.79 -4.56 20.56
C ALA A 177 -20.45 -5.66 19.72
N LEU A 178 -19.67 -6.59 19.17
CA LEU A 178 -20.17 -7.75 18.41
C LEU A 178 -20.52 -8.96 19.30
N GLY A 179 -20.26 -8.91 20.61
CA GLY A 179 -20.52 -10.02 21.52
C GLY A 179 -19.60 -11.23 21.34
N LEU A 180 -18.39 -11.01 20.79
CA LEU A 180 -17.38 -12.07 20.68
C LEU A 180 -16.82 -12.44 22.06
N PRO A 181 -16.42 -13.71 22.29
CA PRO A 181 -15.86 -14.12 23.57
C PRO A 181 -14.60 -13.31 23.90
N GLU A 182 -14.54 -12.83 25.14
CA GLU A 182 -13.38 -12.14 25.67
C GLU A 182 -12.22 -13.12 25.84
N ARG A 183 -11.00 -12.63 25.62
CA ARG A 183 -9.79 -13.39 25.90
C ARG A 183 -9.42 -13.20 27.37
N SER A 184 -8.70 -14.17 27.94
CA SER A 184 -8.10 -14.00 29.26
C SER A 184 -7.26 -12.71 29.29
N PRO A 185 -7.34 -11.90 30.36
CA PRO A 185 -6.55 -10.67 30.45
C PRO A 185 -5.04 -10.93 30.37
N GLU A 186 -4.59 -12.10 30.84
CA GLU A 186 -3.19 -12.53 30.76
C GLU A 186 -2.76 -12.77 29.32
N ASP A 187 -3.56 -13.53 28.55
CA ASP A 187 -3.32 -13.79 27.13
C ASP A 187 -3.32 -12.48 26.34
N GLN A 188 -4.26 -11.57 26.65
CA GLN A 188 -4.34 -10.29 25.98
C GLN A 188 -3.08 -9.45 26.27
N ALA A 189 -2.66 -9.36 27.53
CA ALA A 189 -1.44 -8.64 27.91
C ALA A 189 -0.18 -9.24 27.26
N ALA A 190 -0.10 -10.56 27.11
CA ALA A 190 1.01 -11.22 26.42
C ALA A 190 1.06 -10.82 24.93
N ILE A 191 -0.08 -10.87 24.24
CA ILE A 191 -0.17 -10.47 22.82
C ILE A 191 0.12 -8.97 22.65
N ASP A 192 -0.32 -8.13 23.59
CA ASP A 192 -0.05 -6.69 23.58
C ASP A 192 1.45 -6.40 23.64
N ARG A 193 2.17 -7.06 24.56
CA ARG A 193 3.63 -6.93 24.70
C ARG A 193 4.37 -7.38 23.44
N GLU A 194 4.03 -8.57 22.93
CA GLU A 194 4.64 -9.07 21.69
C GLU A 194 4.39 -8.12 20.51
N ALA A 195 3.16 -7.59 20.38
CA ALA A 195 2.82 -6.66 19.33
C ALA A 195 3.64 -5.36 19.43
N GLN A 196 3.82 -4.82 20.63
CA GLN A 196 4.65 -3.63 20.88
C GLN A 196 6.11 -3.87 20.46
N ASP A 197 6.68 -5.01 20.85
CA ASP A 197 8.05 -5.39 20.46
C ASP A 197 8.18 -5.54 18.94
N MET A 198 7.21 -6.18 18.29
CA MET A 198 7.17 -6.32 16.83
C MET A 198 7.06 -4.96 16.11
N VAL A 199 6.24 -4.04 16.63
CA VAL A 199 6.13 -2.67 16.09
C VAL A 199 7.47 -1.96 16.22
N GLN A 200 8.11 -2.03 17.38
CA GLN A 200 9.41 -1.40 17.63
C GLN A 200 10.48 -1.93 16.66
N ILE A 201 10.59 -3.26 16.54
CA ILE A 201 11.52 -3.92 15.61
C ILE A 201 11.22 -3.49 14.17
N ALA A 202 9.97 -3.59 13.73
CA ALA A 202 9.58 -3.31 12.35
C ALA A 202 9.74 -1.84 11.97
N VAL A 203 9.45 -0.89 12.87
CA VAL A 203 9.65 0.55 12.65
C VAL A 203 11.13 0.88 12.51
N ASP A 204 11.99 0.24 13.31
CA ASP A 204 13.45 0.42 13.24
C ASP A 204 14.01 -0.13 11.93
N TYR A 205 13.61 -1.33 11.50
CA TYR A 205 13.95 -1.84 10.16
C TYR A 205 13.43 -0.92 9.04
N ALA A 206 12.22 -0.39 9.18
CA ALA A 206 11.62 0.48 8.18
C ALA A 206 12.29 1.85 8.06
N THR A 207 13.01 2.27 9.11
CA THR A 207 13.73 3.54 9.17
C THR A 207 15.15 3.33 8.64
N PRO A 208 15.64 4.16 7.71
CA PRO A 208 17.01 4.02 7.23
C PRO A 208 18.00 4.35 8.36
N GLY A 209 18.93 3.44 8.64
CA GLY A 209 19.96 3.62 9.65
C GLY A 209 20.33 2.29 10.32
N PRO A 210 21.27 2.31 11.28
CA PRO A 210 21.52 1.16 12.14
C PRO A 210 20.33 0.93 13.09
N LEU A 211 20.13 -0.32 13.51
CA LEU A 211 19.09 -0.69 14.48
C LEU A 211 19.36 -0.05 15.86
N SER A 212 18.29 0.36 16.55
CA SER A 212 18.40 0.85 17.92
C SER A 212 19.01 -0.22 18.84
N ARG A 213 19.56 0.21 19.98
CA ARG A 213 20.01 -0.72 21.03
C ARG A 213 18.84 -1.59 21.50
N VAL A 214 17.69 -0.97 21.76
CA VAL A 214 16.45 -1.65 22.17
C VAL A 214 16.09 -2.78 21.20
N THR A 215 16.06 -2.49 19.89
CA THR A 215 15.74 -3.50 18.88
C THR A 215 16.78 -4.62 18.80
N ARG A 216 18.07 -4.30 18.98
CA ARG A 216 19.12 -5.33 19.03
C ARG A 216 18.98 -6.24 20.23
N ASP A 217 18.65 -5.68 21.39
CA ASP A 217 18.47 -6.44 22.61
C ASP A 217 17.19 -7.30 22.52
N LEU A 218 16.08 -6.77 21.98
CA LEU A 218 14.86 -7.53 21.72
C LEU A 218 15.08 -8.69 20.73
N LEU A 219 15.84 -8.47 19.65
CA LEU A 219 16.17 -9.54 18.70
C LEU A 219 17.01 -10.63 19.37
N LYS A 220 18.01 -10.26 20.19
CA LYS A 220 18.79 -11.23 20.96
C LYS A 220 17.93 -12.02 21.93
N MET A 221 17.06 -11.34 22.69
CA MET A 221 16.13 -12.01 23.60
C MET A 221 15.24 -12.99 22.84
N ARG A 222 14.71 -12.62 21.66
CA ARG A 222 13.87 -13.52 20.86
C ARG A 222 14.65 -14.70 20.24
N ASP A 223 15.90 -14.47 19.82
CA ASP A 223 16.80 -15.53 19.34
C ASP A 223 17.17 -16.51 20.47
N GLU A 224 17.39 -15.99 21.68
CA GLU A 224 17.66 -16.76 22.91
C GLU A 224 16.41 -17.50 23.40
N GLU A 225 15.24 -16.86 23.32
CA GLU A 225 13.95 -17.45 23.67
C GLU A 225 13.60 -18.59 22.73
N GLY A 226 14.05 -18.58 21.46
CA GLY A 226 14.35 -19.78 20.65
C GLY A 226 13.26 -20.85 20.54
N VAL A 227 12.03 -20.52 20.89
CA VAL A 227 10.85 -21.38 20.88
C VAL A 227 10.28 -21.26 19.45
N TRP A 228 10.82 -22.14 18.60
CA TRP A 228 10.23 -22.72 17.38
C TRP A 228 10.36 -22.03 16.02
N ALA A 229 11.50 -22.24 15.36
CA ALA A 229 11.53 -22.44 13.90
C ALA A 229 11.08 -23.85 13.47
N SER A 230 10.58 -24.67 14.41
CA SER A 230 10.25 -26.09 14.19
C SER A 230 8.97 -26.53 14.90
N GLU A 231 8.03 -25.63 15.27
CA GLU A 231 6.68 -26.06 15.67
C GLU A 231 6.01 -26.39 14.34
N GLU A 232 6.42 -27.52 13.80
CA GLU A 232 5.65 -28.29 12.87
C GLU A 232 4.30 -28.42 13.56
N PHE A 233 3.32 -27.68 13.04
CA PHE A 233 1.93 -27.81 13.44
C PHE A 233 1.55 -29.26 13.14
N GLU A 234 1.81 -30.14 14.10
CA GLU A 234 1.33 -31.51 14.09
C GLU A 234 -0.18 -31.38 14.11
N LEU A 235 -0.79 -31.50 12.94
CA LEU A 235 -2.19 -31.83 12.81
C LEU A 235 -2.36 -33.09 13.65
N GLY A 236 -2.90 -32.93 14.86
CA GLY A 236 -3.20 -34.02 15.75
C GLY A 236 -3.91 -35.09 14.93
N GLN A 237 -3.33 -36.29 14.94
CA GLN A 237 -3.91 -37.46 14.30
C GLN A 237 -5.37 -37.51 14.73
N ALA A 238 -6.27 -37.36 13.77
CA ALA A 238 -7.67 -37.59 14.04
C ALA A 238 -7.75 -39.04 14.52
N GLU A 239 -8.12 -39.24 15.78
CA GLU A 239 -8.40 -40.58 16.30
C GLU A 239 -9.41 -41.23 15.35
N GLU A 240 -8.95 -42.29 14.69
CA GLU A 240 -9.77 -43.14 13.85
C GLU A 240 -10.84 -43.79 14.74
N HIS A 241 -11.99 -43.13 14.87
CA HIS A 241 -13.18 -43.81 15.31
C HIS A 241 -13.57 -44.80 14.21
N GLU A 242 -13.27 -46.08 14.44
CA GLU A 242 -13.78 -47.20 13.66
C GLU A 242 -15.31 -47.14 13.55
N GLY A 243 -15.81 -47.17 12.31
CA GLY A 243 -17.09 -47.79 11.99
C GLY A 243 -18.31 -46.87 11.85
N ALA A 244 -18.50 -46.30 10.65
CA ALA A 244 -19.78 -46.34 9.93
C ALA A 244 -19.55 -45.98 8.46
N GLU A 245 -19.49 -46.99 7.60
CA GLU A 245 -19.55 -46.82 6.15
C GLU A 245 -20.86 -46.13 5.77
N VAL A 246 -20.77 -44.91 5.24
CA VAL A 246 -21.85 -44.31 4.44
C VAL A 246 -21.26 -44.03 3.08
N GLU A 247 -21.49 -44.97 2.17
CA GLU A 247 -21.20 -44.87 0.76
C GLU A 247 -22.00 -43.69 0.17
N GLY A 248 -21.28 -42.71 -0.38
CA GLY A 248 -21.87 -41.50 -0.94
C GLY A 248 -21.01 -41.02 -2.10
N ASP A 249 -21.46 -41.36 -3.30
CA ASP A 249 -20.81 -41.06 -4.57
C ASP A 249 -20.64 -39.55 -4.78
N TYR A 250 -19.39 -39.09 -4.89
CA TYR A 250 -19.07 -37.74 -5.36
C TYR A 250 -18.34 -37.84 -6.71
N GLU A 251 -19.13 -37.78 -7.77
CA GLU A 251 -18.64 -37.62 -9.14
C GLU A 251 -17.88 -36.29 -9.30
N LYS A 252 -16.65 -36.37 -9.82
CA LYS A 252 -15.87 -35.22 -10.28
C LYS A 252 -16.30 -34.84 -11.69
N GLU A 253 -17.13 -33.80 -11.83
CA GLU A 253 -17.33 -33.18 -13.14
C GLU A 253 -16.06 -32.42 -13.56
N TYR A 254 -15.33 -33.02 -14.51
CA TYR A 254 -14.24 -32.41 -15.26
C TYR A 254 -14.84 -31.68 -16.46
N ILE A 255 -14.97 -30.35 -16.41
CA ILE A 255 -15.31 -29.56 -17.60
C ILE A 255 -14.04 -29.43 -18.46
N GLY A 256 -13.83 -30.45 -19.30
CA GLY A 256 -12.84 -30.49 -20.35
C GLY A 256 -13.21 -29.59 -21.54
N ALA A 257 -12.16 -29.06 -22.16
CA ALA A 257 -12.20 -28.20 -23.33
C ALA A 257 -12.92 -28.85 -24.53
N ASN A 258 -13.80 -28.09 -25.19
CA ASN A 258 -14.38 -28.45 -26.48
C ASN A 258 -13.41 -28.08 -27.61
N ASP A 259 -12.73 -29.10 -28.16
CA ASP A 259 -12.18 -29.09 -29.51
C ASP A 259 -12.87 -30.19 -30.32
N GLY A 260 -13.69 -29.76 -31.30
CA GLY A 260 -13.70 -30.32 -32.66
C GLY A 260 -14.36 -31.67 -32.97
N VAL A 261 -15.33 -31.58 -33.89
CA VAL A 261 -15.48 -32.38 -35.13
C VAL A 261 -16.54 -33.50 -35.15
N GLU A 262 -17.45 -33.35 -36.13
CA GLU A 262 -18.32 -34.34 -36.83
C GLU A 262 -19.41 -35.05 -36.03
N ALA A 263 -20.53 -35.52 -36.58
CA ALA A 263 -21.35 -35.27 -37.78
C ALA A 263 -22.51 -36.31 -37.67
N ALA A 264 -23.69 -35.98 -38.19
CA ALA A 264 -24.84 -36.89 -38.39
C ALA A 264 -25.60 -37.27 -37.09
N THR A 265 -26.93 -37.34 -36.98
CA THR A 265 -28.03 -37.37 -37.95
C THR A 265 -29.27 -36.73 -37.31
N GLU A 266 -30.05 -36.05 -38.15
CA GLU A 266 -31.43 -35.63 -37.93
C GLU A 266 -32.32 -36.80 -37.47
N THR A 267 -33.27 -36.56 -36.55
CA THR A 267 -34.69 -36.98 -36.58
C THR A 267 -35.35 -36.65 -35.24
N GLY A 268 -36.54 -36.01 -35.26
CA GLY A 268 -37.54 -36.22 -34.21
C GLY A 268 -38.03 -35.00 -33.44
N ALA A 269 -39.13 -34.42 -33.90
CA ALA A 269 -39.85 -33.26 -33.38
C ALA A 269 -40.50 -33.42 -31.98
N SER A 270 -40.80 -32.24 -31.38
CA SER A 270 -41.86 -31.95 -30.39
C SER A 270 -41.60 -32.45 -28.96
N GLN A 271 -41.78 -31.70 -27.87
CA GLN A 271 -42.77 -30.68 -27.53
C GLN A 271 -42.18 -29.70 -26.50
N GLY A 272 -42.59 -28.44 -26.56
CA GLY A 272 -42.31 -27.44 -25.53
C GLY A 272 -43.32 -27.49 -24.39
N LEU A 273 -42.86 -27.28 -23.16
CA LEU A 273 -43.67 -26.73 -22.08
C LEU A 273 -42.73 -26.15 -21.01
N ALA A 274 -42.75 -24.83 -20.83
CA ALA A 274 -42.12 -24.14 -19.73
C ALA A 274 -43.10 -24.06 -18.54
N PRO A 275 -42.71 -24.40 -17.30
CA PRO A 275 -43.46 -24.01 -16.14
C PRO A 275 -42.91 -22.70 -15.54
N THR A 276 -43.74 -21.68 -15.69
CA THR A 276 -43.78 -20.44 -14.90
C THR A 276 -43.82 -20.73 -13.40
N SER A 277 -42.93 -20.10 -12.62
CA SER A 277 -43.04 -20.02 -11.15
C SER A 277 -43.84 -18.77 -10.73
N PRO A 278 -44.75 -18.87 -9.75
CA PRO A 278 -45.63 -17.77 -9.36
C PRO A 278 -44.97 -16.76 -8.43
N GLU A 279 -45.21 -15.49 -8.77
CA GLU A 279 -44.79 -14.27 -8.09
C GLU A 279 -45.60 -14.04 -6.80
N THR A 280 -44.92 -13.81 -5.68
CA THR A 280 -45.54 -13.47 -4.38
C THR A 280 -45.77 -11.96 -4.29
N PRO A 281 -46.99 -11.47 -3.99
CA PRO A 281 -47.26 -10.04 -3.93
C PRO A 281 -46.75 -9.39 -2.63
N LYS A 282 -46.15 -8.21 -2.77
CA LYS A 282 -45.81 -7.29 -1.66
C LYS A 282 -47.06 -6.61 -1.10
N PRO A 283 -47.14 -6.34 0.22
CA PRO A 283 -48.22 -5.56 0.79
C PRO A 283 -48.05 -4.06 0.49
N VAL A 284 -49.17 -3.41 0.14
CA VAL A 284 -49.32 -1.97 -0.03
C VAL A 284 -49.90 -1.40 1.26
N GLN A 285 -49.17 -0.42 1.82
CA GLN A 285 -49.50 0.56 2.88
C GLN A 285 -49.94 0.02 4.24
#